data_AF-A0A821ZVC3-F1
#
_entry.id   AF-A0A821ZVC3-F1
#
_cell.length_a   1.000
_cell.length_b   1.000
_cell.length_c   1.000
_cell.angle_alpha   90.00
_cell.angle_beta   90.00
_cell.angle_gamma   90.00
#
_symmetry.space_group_name_H-M   'P 1'
#
loop_
_entity.id
_entity.type
_entity.pdbx_description
1 polymer ?
#
loop_
_entity_poly.entity_id
_entity_poly.type
_entity_poly.pdbx_seq_one_letter_code
_entity_poly.pdbx_strand_id
1 'polypeptide(L)' 'DVIAIDKASGKISRLGRSFTRAKDYDAMGPQTKFVQCPEGELQKRKEVVHTVTLHEIDVINS' A
#
# COMPACT_ATOMS: atom_id res chain seq x y z
N ASP A 1 -11.34 1.82 -5.72
CA ASP A 1 -10.12 2.12 -4.92
C ASP A 1 -8.86 1.84 -5.71
N VAL A 2 -7.75 2.45 -5.30
CA VAL A 2 -6.40 2.11 -5.77
C VAL A 2 -5.73 1.29 -4.68
N ILE A 3 -5.35 0.06 -4.99
CA ILE A 3 -4.79 -0.91 -4.07
C ILE A 3 -3.47 -1.47 -4.62
N ALA A 4 -2.57 -1.87 -3.72
CA ALA A 4 -1.38 -2.64 -4.03
C ALA A 4 -1.52 -4.04 -3.42
N ILE A 5 -1.18 -5.05 -4.19
CA ILE A 5 -1.19 -6.45 -3.77
C ILE A 5 0.24 -6.97 -3.85
N ASP A 6 0.79 -7.36 -2.71
CA ASP A 6 2.03 -8.13 -2.67
C ASP A 6 1.68 -9.61 -2.90
N LYS A 7 2.11 -10.16 -4.05
CA LYS A 7 1.76 -11.54 -4.45
C LYS A 7 2.39 -12.61 -3.58
N ALA A 8 3.56 -12.35 -3.00
CA ALA A 8 4.29 -13.34 -2.21
C ALA A 8 3.70 -13.50 -0.81
N SER A 9 3.33 -12.38 -0.18
CA SER A 9 2.75 -12.35 1.17
C SER A 9 1.22 -12.37 1.19
N GLY A 10 0.55 -12.08 0.06
CA GLY A 10 -0.89 -11.88 0.01
C GLY A 10 -1.37 -10.57 0.64
N LYS A 11 -0.44 -9.69 1.07
CA LYS A 11 -0.79 -8.42 1.72
C LYS A 11 -1.47 -7.47 0.74
N ILE A 12 -2.68 -7.02 1.11
CA ILE A 12 -3.44 -6.01 0.37
C ILE A 12 -3.30 -4.68 1.11
N SER A 13 -2.82 -3.66 0.42
CA SER A 13 -2.67 -2.30 0.96
C SER A 13 -3.47 -1.30 0.14
N ARG A 14 -4.39 -0.56 0.77
CA ARG A 14 -5.14 0.50 0.10
C ARG A 14 -4.27 1.76 0.00
N LEU A 15 -3.96 2.19 -1.21
CA LEU A 15 -3.17 3.40 -1.47
C LEU A 15 -4.03 4.66 -1.40
N GLY A 16 -5.31 4.54 -1.80
CA GLY A 16 -6.28 5.62 -1.76
C GLY A 16 -7.49 5.38 -2.66
N ARG A 17 -8.26 6.43 -2.94
CA ARG A 17 -9.30 6.44 -3.98
C ARG A 17 -8.82 7.17 -5.22
N SER A 18 -9.27 6.73 -6.40
CA SER A 18 -8.98 7.43 -7.65
C SER A 18 -9.71 8.78 -7.69
N PHE A 19 -9.04 9.84 -8.15
CA PHE A 19 -9.66 11.16 -8.35
C PHE A 19 -10.91 11.11 -9.25
N THR A 20 -10.90 10.27 -10.28
CA THR A 20 -11.99 10.12 -11.25
C THR A 20 -13.30 9.57 -10.67
N ARG A 21 -13.23 8.89 -9.51
CA ARG A 21 -14.39 8.26 -8.84
C ARG A 21 -14.61 8.84 -7.44
N ALA A 22 -14.12 10.06 -7.21
CA ALA A 22 -14.14 10.70 -5.90
C ALA A 22 -15.56 11.06 -5.42
N LYS A 23 -16.49 11.26 -6.36
CA LYS A 23 -17.87 11.71 -6.09
C LYS A 23 -18.91 10.58 -6.05
N ASP A 24 -18.51 9.34 -6.37
CA ASP A 24 -19.43 8.21 -6.52
C ASP A 24 -19.87 7.61 -5.17
N TYR A 25 -19.32 8.09 -4.06
CA TYR A 25 -19.57 7.57 -2.72
C TYR A 25 -19.77 8.73 -1.73
N ASP A 26 -20.89 8.71 -1.03
CA ASP A 26 -21.33 9.69 -0.03
C ASP A 26 -20.77 9.40 1.37
N ALA A 27 -20.55 8.13 1.71
CA ALA A 27 -19.90 7.69 2.94
C ALA A 27 -18.36 7.81 2.88
N MET A 28 -17.87 9.04 2.80
CA MET A 28 -16.44 9.37 2.76
C MET A 28 -15.99 9.92 4.11
N GLY A 29 -15.13 9.18 4.81
CA GLY A 29 -14.51 9.68 6.03
C GLY A 29 -13.63 10.92 5.75
N PRO A 30 -13.45 11.82 6.72
CA PRO A 30 -12.75 13.11 6.56
C PRO A 30 -11.28 12.96 6.13
N GLN A 31 -10.70 11.76 6.18
CA GLN A 31 -9.30 11.47 5.85
C GLN A 31 -9.13 10.65 4.56
N THR A 32 -10.06 10.74 3.61
CA THR A 32 -9.93 9.96 2.37
C THR A 32 -8.80 10.51 1.49
N LYS A 33 -7.69 9.76 1.39
CA LYS A 33 -6.58 10.07 0.49
C LYS A 33 -6.95 9.75 -0.96
N PHE A 34 -6.91 10.77 -1.82
CA PHE A 34 -7.05 10.59 -3.26
C PHE A 34 -5.70 10.44 -3.94
N VAL A 35 -5.62 9.53 -4.90
CA VAL A 35 -4.40 9.20 -5.64
C VAL A 35 -4.71 9.09 -7.14
N GLN A 36 -3.72 9.40 -7.98
CA GLN A 36 -3.83 9.18 -9.42
C GLN A 36 -3.88 7.68 -9.71
N CYS A 37 -4.54 7.31 -10.81
CA CYS A 37 -4.47 5.94 -11.32
C CYS A 37 -3.01 5.62 -11.67
N PRO A 38 -2.44 4.52 -11.17
CA PRO A 38 -1.09 4.11 -11.53
C PRO A 38 -0.95 3.90 -13.04
N GLU A 39 0.20 4.27 -13.60
CA GLU A 39 0.50 4.13 -15.02
C GLU A 39 1.53 3.02 -15.28
N GLY A 40 1.53 2.52 -16.52
CA GLY A 40 2.40 1.44 -16.98
C GLY A 40 1.89 0.05 -16.57
N GLU A 41 2.82 -0.90 -16.44
CA GLU A 41 2.49 -2.30 -16.17
C GLU A 41 1.83 -2.51 -14.80
N LEU A 42 0.78 -3.34 -14.77
CA LEU A 42 0.04 -3.67 -13.56
C LEU A 42 0.86 -4.51 -12.58
N GLN A 43 1.74 -5.39 -13.08
CA GLN A 43 2.59 -6.25 -12.28
C GLN A 43 4.04 -5.86 -12.48
N LYS A 44 4.70 -5.43 -11.40
CA LYS A 44 6.13 -5.08 -11.38
C LYS A 44 6.81 -5.85 -10.27
N ARG A 45 8.05 -6.29 -10.50
CA ARG A 45 8.91 -6.89 -9.45
C ARG A 45 9.69 -5.76 -8.78
N LYS A 46 9.49 -5.60 -7.47
CA LYS A 46 10.22 -4.62 -6.65
C LYS A 46 11.13 -5.36 -5.69
N GLU A 47 12.40 -4.95 -5.63
CA GLU A 47 13.33 -5.37 -4.59
C GLU A 47 13.24 -4.41 -3.40
N VAL A 48 13.22 -4.95 -2.19
CA VAL A 48 13.17 -4.16 -0.96
C VAL A 48 14.25 -4.65 -0.01
N VAL A 49 15.20 -3.77 0.30
CA VAL A 49 16.29 -4.04 1.24
C VAL A 49 15.92 -3.45 2.59
N HIS A 50 15.97 -4.27 3.64
CA HIS A 50 15.77 -3.85 5.02
C HIS A 50 17.09 -4.03 5.76
N THR A 51 17.50 -3.02 6.53
CA THR A 51 18.66 -3.09 7.41
C THR A 51 18.16 -3.17 8.84
N VAL A 52 18.63 -4.16 9.59
CA VAL A 52 18.26 -4.38 11.00
C VAL A 52 19.51 -4.49 11.86
N THR A 53 19.42 -4.05 13.11
CA THR A 53 20.47 -4.15 14.12
C THR A 53 20.35 -5.44 14.92
N LEU A 54 21.46 -5.88 15.55
CA LEU A 54 21.43 -7.04 16.44
C LEU A 54 20.44 -6.83 17.61
N HIS A 55 20.39 -5.63 18.17
CA HIS A 55 19.47 -5.30 19.26
C HIS A 55 17.99 -5.45 18.87
N GLU A 56 17.60 -5.05 17.66
CA GLU A 56 16.22 -5.24 17.18
C GLU A 56 15.85 -6.73 17.09
N ILE A 57 16.80 -7.58 16.69
CA ILE A 57 16.61 -9.03 16.62
C ILE A 57 16.49 -9.63 18.02
N ASP A 58 17.37 -9.21 18.94
CA ASP A 58 17.39 -9.70 20.33
C ASP A 58 16.08 -9.36 21.05
N VAL A 59 15.56 -8.14 20.87
CA VAL A 59 14.29 -7.69 21.49
C VAL A 59 13.07 -8.44 20.96
N ILE A 60 13.03 -8.79 19.68
CA ILE A 60 11.90 -9.51 19.07
C ILE A 60 11.85 -10.98 19.50
N ASN A 61 12.99 -11.59 19.83
CA ASN A 61 13.10 -13.03 20.13
C ASN A 61 13.07 -13.37 21.64
N SER A 62 12.92 -12.39 22.54
CA SER A 62 12.72 -12.62 23.98
C SER A 62 11.24 -12.67 24.35
#